data_AF-A0A1F8RP54-F1
#
_entry.id   AF-A0A1F8RP54-F1
#
_cell.length_a   1.000
_cell.length_b   1.000
_cell.length_c   1.000
_cell.angle_alpha   90.00
_cell.angle_beta   90.00
_cell.angle_gamma   90.00
#
_symmetry.space_group_name_H-M   'P 1'
#
loop_
_entity.id
_entity.type
_entity.pdbx_description
1 polymer ?
#
loop_
_entity_poly.entity_id
_entity_poly.type
_entity_poly.pdbx_seq_one_letter_code
_entity_poly.pdbx_strand_id
1 'polypeptide(L)' 'MLPVDDLGVRRGFQQAYGLPDKPSPEEMRRIAEPWRPYRSVGTWYMWRSLGVTLPEEGR' A
#
# COMPACT_ATOMS: atom_id res chain seq x y z
N MET A 1 -0.30 -0.85 13.22
CA MET A 1 0.57 0.34 13.06
C MET A 1 0.90 0.43 11.58
N LEU A 2 0.83 1.62 10.95
CA LEU A 2 1.21 1.77 9.54
C LEU A 2 2.64 2.31 9.47
N PRO A 3 3.61 1.54 8.95
CA PRO A 3 4.98 2.00 8.88
C PRO A 3 5.11 2.93 7.68
N VAL A 4 4.89 4.21 7.94
CA VAL A 4 4.89 5.25 6.91
C VAL A 4 6.26 5.51 6.30
N ASP A 5 7.32 5.00 6.92
CA ASP A 5 8.71 5.14 6.46
C ASP A 5 9.21 3.93 5.66
N ASP A 6 8.43 2.87 5.57
CA ASP A 6 8.77 1.73 4.73
C ASP A 6 8.61 2.07 3.24
N LEU A 7 9.73 2.09 2.51
CA LEU A 7 9.76 2.29 1.06
C LEU A 7 8.93 1.23 0.31
N GLY A 8 8.87 0.01 0.86
CA GLY A 8 7.99 -1.06 0.38
C GLY A 8 6.52 -0.65 0.48
N VAL A 9 6.05 -0.29 1.68
CA VAL A 9 4.66 0.17 1.88
C VAL A 9 4.33 1.35 0.97
N ARG A 10 5.22 2.35 0.86
CA ARG A 10 4.99 3.52 -0.01
C ARG A 10 4.78 3.12 -1.48
N ARG A 11 5.60 2.20 -1.99
CA ARG A 11 5.41 1.65 -3.35
C ARG A 11 4.14 0.82 -3.47
N GLY A 12 3.78 0.06 -2.43
CA GLY A 12 2.55 -0.72 -2.38
C GLY A 12 1.32 0.18 -2.45
N PHE A 13 1.32 1.28 -1.69
CA PHE A 13 0.29 2.31 -1.76
C PHE A 13 0.24 2.98 -3.14
N GLN A 14 1.41 3.31 -3.71
CA GLN A 14 1.46 3.90 -5.06
C GLN A 14 0.78 2.99 -6.09
N GLN A 15 1.11 1.70 -6.08
CA GLN A 15 0.50 0.75 -7.02
C GLN A 15 -0.97 0.45 -6.70
N ALA A 16 -1.31 0.19 -5.44
CA ALA A 16 -2.67 -0.16 -5.02
C ALA A 16 -3.67 0.98 -5.22
N TYR A 17 -3.24 2.24 -5.07
CA TYR A 17 -4.07 3.42 -5.25
C TYR A 17 -3.84 4.14 -6.58
N GLY A 18 -2.99 3.59 -7.46
CA GLY A 18 -2.71 4.18 -8.78
C GLY A 18 -2.18 5.62 -8.71
N LEU A 19 -1.38 5.94 -7.69
CA LEU A 19 -0.86 7.28 -7.50
C LEU A 19 0.28 7.55 -8.49
N PRO A 20 0.34 8.76 -9.08
CA PRO A 20 1.38 9.12 -10.04
C PRO A 20 2.77 9.11 -9.38
N ASP A 21 2.84 9.51 -8.11
CA ASP A 21 4.06 9.60 -7.32
C ASP A 21 3.95 8.80 -6.01
N LYS A 22 5.10 8.59 -5.35
CA LYS A 22 5.13 7.96 -4.02
C LYS A 22 4.39 8.85 -3.04
N PRO A 23 3.32 8.36 -2.38
CA PRO A 23 2.58 9.17 -1.41
C PRO A 23 3.48 9.58 -0.25
N SER A 24 3.28 10.80 0.23
CA SER A 24 3.96 11.28 1.44
C SER A 24 3.48 10.50 2.67
N PRO A 25 4.26 10.49 3.77
CA PRO A 25 3.83 9.88 5.04
C PRO A 25 2.46 10.36 5.50
N GLU A 26 2.14 11.62 5.24
CA GLU A 26 0.89 12.23 5.67
C GLU A 26 -0.29 11.79 4.81
N GLU A 27 -0.11 11.70 3.49
CA GLU A 27 -1.12 11.12 2.59
C GLU A 27 -1.39 9.66 2.92
N MET A 28 -0.35 8.86 3.21
CA MET A 28 -0.56 7.47 3.62
C MET A 28 -1.34 7.37 4.92
N ARG A 29 -1.13 8.29 5.89
CA ARG A 29 -1.96 8.33 7.11
C ARG A 29 -3.41 8.68 6.80
N ARG A 30 -3.67 9.63 5.89
CA ARG A 30 -5.04 9.98 5.47
C ARG A 30 -5.74 8.82 4.77
N ILE A 31 -5.06 8.16 3.84
CA ILE A 31 -5.60 7.01 3.10
C ILE A 31 -5.83 5.81 4.05
N ALA A 32 -5.00 5.66 5.07
CA ALA A 32 -5.12 4.59 6.06
C ALA A 32 -6.00 4.92 7.26
N GLU A 33 -6.51 6.14 7.40
CA GLU A 33 -7.41 6.52 8.50
C GLU A 33 -8.73 5.70 8.48
N PRO A 34 -9.36 5.44 7.32
CA PRO A 34 -10.51 4.54 7.22
C PRO A 34 -10.22 3.08 7.57
N TRP A 35 -8.94 2.67 7.59
CA TRP A 35 -8.57 1.29 7.91
C TRP A 35 -8.63 0.99 9.41
N ARG A 36 -9.12 1.93 10.23
CA ARG A 36 -9.32 1.68 11.66
C ARG A 36 -10.46 0.68 11.88
N PRO A 37 -10.30 -0.25 12.83
CA PRO A 37 -9.14 -0.46 13.71
C PRO A 37 -8.01 -1.31 13.08
N TYR A 38 -8.25 -1.96 11.95
CA TYR A 38 -7.39 -2.98 11.32
C TYR A 38 -6.24 -2.45 10.44
N ARG A 39 -5.62 -1.31 10.79
CA ARG A 39 -4.51 -0.69 10.02
C ARG A 39 -3.33 -1.64 9.74
N SER A 40 -3.07 -2.60 10.64
CA SER A 40 -2.03 -3.60 10.48
C SER A 40 -2.33 -4.58 9.32
N VAL A 41 -3.61 -4.91 9.10
CA VAL A 41 -4.04 -5.79 7.99
C VAL A 41 -3.91 -5.08 6.66
N GLY A 42 -4.29 -3.80 6.59
CA GLY A 42 -4.10 -3.00 5.37
C GLY A 42 -2.61 -2.86 5.00
N THR A 43 -1.73 -2.66 5.98
CA THR A 43 -0.28 -2.65 5.75
C THR A 43 0.23 -3.98 5.19
N TRP A 44 -0.22 -5.11 5.75
CA TRP A 44 0.15 -6.44 5.27
C TRP A 44 -0.29 -6.66 3.81
N TYR A 45 -1.48 -6.17 3.45
CA TYR A 45 -1.96 -6.20 2.06
C TYR A 45 -1.08 -5.38 1.12
N MET A 46 -0.58 -4.22 1.55
CA MET A 46 0.31 -3.38 0.74
C MET A 46 1.64 -4.08 0.45
N TRP A 47 2.18 -4.84 1.40
CA TRP A 47 3.36 -5.68 1.17
C TRP A 47 3.08 -6.82 0.19
N ARG A 48 1.93 -7.49 0.31
CA ARG A 48 1.51 -8.51 -0.65
C ARG A 48 1.29 -7.95 -2.05
N SER A 49 0.74 -6.74 -2.17
CA SER A 49 0.52 -6.07 -3.46
C SER A 49 1.82 -5.81 -4.22
N LEU A 50 2.96 -5.72 -3.54
CA LEU A 50 4.27 -5.61 -4.19
C LEU A 50 4.82 -6.95 -4.71
N GLY A 51 4.44 -8.05 -4.06
CA GLY A 51 4.87 -9.40 -4.43
C GLY A 51 3.92 -10.09 -5.41
N VAL A 52 2.70 -9.58 -5.56
CA VAL A 52 1.73 -10.05 -6.54
C VAL A 52 1.94 -9.29 -7.86
N THR A 53 2.98 -9.68 -8.59
CA THR A 53 2.89 -9.63 -10.06
C THR A 53 2.02 -10.81 -10.41
N LEU A 54 0.71 -10.60 -10.63
CA LEU A 54 -0.07 -11.61 -11.31
C LEU A 54 0.61 -11.78 -12.68
N PRO A 55 1.13 -12.95 -13.04
CA PRO A 55 1.42 -13.19 -14.44
C PRO A 55 0.10 -12.90 -15.18
N GLU A 56 0.16 -12.04 -16.19
CA GLU A 56 -1.00 -11.89 -17.09
C GLU A 56 -1.39 -13.30 -17.51
N GLU A 57 -2.63 -13.66 -17.22
CA GLU A 57 -3.20 -14.97 -17.50
C GLU A 57 -3.21 -15.13 -19.02
N GLY A 58 -2.06 -15.56 -19.54
CA GLY A 58 -1.83 -15.90 -20.92
C GLY A 58 -2.59 -17.19 -21.18
N ARG A 59 -3.82 -17.01 -21.66
CA ARG A 59 -4.54 -17.82 -22.65
C ARG A 59 -4.14 -19.30 -22.78
#